data_AF-A0AA40X337-F1
#
_entry.id   AF-A0AA40X337-F1
#
_cell.length_a   1.000
_cell.length_b   1.000
_cell.length_c   1.000
_cell.angle_alpha   90.00
_cell.angle_beta   90.00
_cell.angle_gamma   90.00
#
_symmetry.space_group_name_H-M   'P 1'
#
loop_
_entity.id
_entity.type
_entity.pdbx_description
1 polymer ?
#
loop_
_entity_poly.entity_id
_entity_poly.type
_entity_poly.pdbx_seq_one_letter_code
_entity_poly.pdbx_strand_id
1 'polypeptide(L)'
;MKIFIISLLGQYERRRQILEQCHQLKLDVEIFDAVDGASLHQTSLVQQAVNFPECMLTVGEVGCALSHRAVYQRMIDEDLPFALILEDDARIDSRLEKVLNQIELNTESTDENIYLLTPPESYYKNKKTVLGGTVEFYQVSEASCAMGYVVSQGAARTLISANTPVRWESDHWTLFKMIYGINLFCQIPHIVNNGDKNSVTSTIEQDRDGNRSKRGAYRHAEQRKIRFYQFKRLKKVLMNKVNTKTNYSPF
;
A
#
# COMPACT_ATOMS: atom_id res chain seq x y z
N MET A 1 14.03 12.30 -1.81
CA MET A 1 13.23 11.23 -1.14
C MET A 1 13.97 9.89 -1.08
N LYS A 2 13.87 9.14 0.04
CA LYS A 2 14.42 7.77 0.19
C LYS A 2 13.55 6.74 -0.53
N ILE A 3 14.16 5.71 -1.13
CA ILE A 3 13.46 4.63 -1.83
C ILE A 3 13.79 3.28 -1.18
N PHE A 4 12.76 2.57 -0.72
CA PHE A 4 12.87 1.22 -0.16
C PHE A 4 12.28 0.20 -1.13
N ILE A 5 12.97 -0.91 -1.33
CA ILE A 5 12.49 -2.08 -2.06
C ILE A 5 12.33 -3.21 -1.06
N ILE A 6 11.09 -3.58 -0.74
CA ILE A 6 10.77 -4.70 0.14
C ILE A 6 10.88 -5.99 -0.66
N SER A 7 11.71 -6.91 -0.18
CA SER A 7 11.95 -8.20 -0.82
C SER A 7 12.30 -9.27 0.21
N LEU A 8 11.79 -10.48 0.08
CA LEU A 8 12.19 -11.59 0.96
C LEU A 8 13.67 -11.93 0.78
N LEU A 9 14.32 -12.30 1.88
CA LEU A 9 15.69 -12.83 1.82
C LEU A 9 15.69 -14.10 0.96
N GLY A 10 16.57 -14.16 -0.04
CA GLY A 10 16.63 -15.28 -0.98
C GLY A 10 15.92 -15.08 -2.32
N GLN A 11 15.16 -13.99 -2.50
CA GLN A 11 14.59 -13.62 -3.80
C GLN A 11 15.62 -12.97 -4.74
N TYR A 12 16.76 -13.63 -4.93
CA TYR A 12 17.93 -13.08 -5.61
C TYR A 12 17.63 -12.59 -7.03
N GLU A 13 16.82 -13.33 -7.78
CA GLU A 13 16.51 -12.97 -9.17
C GLU A 13 15.55 -11.77 -9.25
N ARG A 14 14.51 -11.71 -8.41
CA ARG A 14 13.62 -10.53 -8.32
C ARG A 14 14.40 -9.29 -7.88
N ARG A 15 15.24 -9.42 -6.84
CA ARG A 15 16.15 -8.35 -6.39
C ARG A 15 17.07 -7.87 -7.52
N ARG A 16 17.70 -8.80 -8.26
CA ARG A 16 18.57 -8.45 -9.39
C ARG A 16 17.83 -7.66 -10.46
N GLN A 17 16.63 -8.10 -10.84
CA GLN A 17 15.82 -7.47 -11.88
C GLN A 17 15.40 -6.04 -11.51
N ILE A 18 14.89 -5.83 -10.29
CA ILE A 18 14.49 -4.49 -9.85
C ILE A 18 15.70 -3.58 -9.64
N LEU A 19 16.81 -4.08 -9.11
CA LEU A 19 18.05 -3.30 -8.96
C LEU A 19 18.64 -2.87 -10.32
N GLU A 20 18.63 -3.75 -11.32
CA GLU A 20 19.08 -3.41 -12.67
C GLU A 20 18.22 -2.28 -13.28
N GLN A 21 16.90 -2.37 -13.09
CA GLN A 21 15.96 -1.34 -13.53
C GLN A 21 16.19 0.00 -12.80
N CYS A 22 16.36 -0.02 -11.49
CA CYS A 22 16.69 1.17 -10.70
C CYS A 22 18.02 1.80 -11.13
N HIS A 23 19.03 0.98 -11.41
CA HIS A 23 20.32 1.45 -11.93
C HIS A 23 20.18 2.15 -13.29
N GLN A 24 19.40 1.57 -14.22
CA GLN A 24 19.12 2.21 -15.52
C GLN A 24 18.39 3.55 -15.37
N LEU A 25 17.49 3.65 -14.39
CA LEU A 25 16.77 4.88 -14.04
C LEU A 25 17.55 5.82 -13.12
N LYS A 26 18.80 5.47 -12.74
CA LYS A 26 19.66 6.22 -11.82
C LYS A 26 19.00 6.51 -10.47
N LEU A 27 18.20 5.57 -9.97
CA LEU A 27 17.55 5.65 -8.68
C LEU A 27 18.49 5.12 -7.59
N ASP A 28 18.69 5.92 -6.54
CA ASP A 28 19.35 5.47 -5.32
C ASP A 28 18.32 4.73 -4.45
N VAL A 29 18.52 3.43 -4.28
CA VAL A 29 17.54 2.53 -3.67
C VAL A 29 18.19 1.66 -2.61
N GLU A 30 17.39 1.30 -1.61
CA GLU A 30 17.79 0.38 -0.56
C GLU A 30 16.88 -0.85 -0.53
N ILE A 31 17.48 -2.04 -0.53
CA ILE A 31 16.74 -3.28 -0.31
C ILE A 31 16.45 -3.39 1.20
N PHE A 32 15.18 -3.57 1.53
CA PHE A 32 14.72 -3.90 2.86
C PHE A 32 14.39 -5.41 2.91
N ASP A 33 15.09 -6.15 3.76
CA ASP A 33 14.83 -7.57 3.95
C ASP A 33 13.44 -7.75 4.60
N ALA A 34 12.49 -8.27 3.81
CA ALA A 34 11.13 -8.47 4.24
C ALA A 34 11.04 -9.57 5.31
N VAL A 35 10.05 -9.43 6.20
CA VAL A 35 9.69 -10.44 7.17
C VAL A 35 9.02 -11.60 6.44
N ASP A 36 9.71 -12.74 6.41
CA ASP A 36 9.12 -13.98 5.93
C ASP A 36 8.12 -14.53 6.96
N GLY A 37 6.84 -14.32 6.70
CA GLY A 37 5.77 -14.81 7.57
C GLY A 37 5.75 -16.33 7.72
N ALA A 38 6.21 -17.08 6.72
CA ALA A 38 6.27 -18.54 6.79
C ALA A 38 7.41 -19.03 7.72
N SER A 39 8.42 -18.19 7.95
CA SER A 39 9.50 -18.47 8.90
C SER A 39 9.14 -18.15 10.36
N LEU A 40 8.04 -17.43 10.60
CA LEU A 40 7.63 -17.03 11.95
C LEU A 40 7.05 -18.22 12.73
N HIS A 41 7.48 -18.37 13.98
CA HIS A 41 6.87 -19.34 14.89
C HIS A 41 5.41 -18.96 15.18
N GLN A 42 4.56 -19.95 15.44
CA GLN A 42 3.12 -19.74 15.66
C GLN A 42 2.83 -18.79 16.83
N THR A 43 3.62 -18.85 17.91
CA THR A 43 3.47 -17.90 19.03
C THR A 43 3.75 -16.46 18.62
N SER A 44 4.72 -16.23 17.72
CA SER A 44 5.00 -14.91 17.17
C SER A 44 3.85 -14.43 16.30
N LEU A 45 3.27 -15.29 15.46
CA LEU A 45 2.09 -14.93 14.64
C LEU A 45 0.90 -14.49 15.51
N VAL A 46 0.62 -15.21 16.61
CA VAL A 46 -0.45 -14.86 17.57
C VAL A 46 -0.18 -13.53 18.29
N GLN A 47 1.08 -13.20 18.56
CA GLN A 47 1.45 -11.92 19.16
C GLN A 47 1.36 -10.76 18.15
N GLN A 48 1.73 -11.03 16.89
CA GLN A 48 1.84 -10.01 15.86
C GLN A 48 0.52 -9.72 15.15
N ALA A 49 -0.42 -10.66 15.12
CA ALA A 49 -1.71 -10.52 14.45
C ALA A 49 -2.88 -10.82 15.39
N VAL A 50 -3.89 -9.95 15.37
CA VAL A 50 -5.06 -10.06 16.25
C VAL A 50 -5.91 -11.26 15.83
N ASN A 51 -6.23 -12.15 16.79
CA ASN A 51 -7.03 -13.36 16.57
C ASN A 51 -6.44 -14.28 15.49
N PHE A 52 -5.12 -14.43 15.41
CA PHE A 52 -4.51 -15.41 14.52
C PHE A 52 -4.68 -16.83 15.11
N PRO A 53 -5.07 -17.85 14.30
CA PRO A 53 -5.28 -17.85 12.85
C PRO A 53 -6.72 -17.53 12.38
N GLU A 54 -7.67 -17.27 13.28
CA GLU A 54 -9.08 -17.00 12.95
C GLU A 54 -9.30 -15.71 12.13
N CYS A 55 -8.31 -14.82 12.11
CA CYS A 55 -8.34 -13.55 11.39
C CYS A 55 -8.37 -13.65 9.86
N MET A 56 -8.30 -14.87 9.32
CA MET A 56 -8.31 -15.19 7.90
C MET A 56 -7.13 -14.62 7.12
N LEU A 57 -6.15 -13.96 7.78
CA LEU A 57 -4.89 -13.54 7.19
C LEU A 57 -3.97 -14.74 6.98
N THR A 58 -3.31 -14.81 5.83
CA THR A 58 -2.27 -15.82 5.60
C THR A 58 -0.99 -15.41 6.33
N VAL A 59 -0.09 -16.37 6.57
CA VAL A 59 1.23 -16.05 7.16
C VAL A 59 2.00 -15.06 6.28
N GLY A 60 1.91 -15.20 4.96
CA GLY A 60 2.53 -14.28 4.01
C GLY A 60 1.96 -12.86 4.09
N GLU A 61 0.65 -12.71 4.30
CA GLU A 61 0.03 -11.39 4.51
C GLU A 61 0.44 -10.73 5.82
N VAL A 62 0.59 -11.53 6.89
CA VAL A 62 1.15 -11.04 8.16
C VAL A 62 2.59 -10.59 7.93
N GLY A 63 3.42 -11.38 7.26
CA GLY A 63 4.80 -11.02 6.90
C GLY A 63 4.89 -9.74 6.07
N CYS A 64 4.04 -9.59 5.05
CA CYS A 64 3.93 -8.39 4.23
C CYS A 64 3.57 -7.15 5.10
N ALA A 65 2.52 -7.24 5.91
CA ALA A 65 2.11 -6.15 6.80
C ALA A 65 3.22 -5.76 7.81
N LEU A 66 3.93 -6.74 8.35
CA LEU A 66 5.07 -6.51 9.26
C LEU A 66 6.24 -5.84 8.55
N SER A 67 6.51 -6.20 7.29
CA SER A 67 7.59 -5.61 6.47
C SER A 67 7.33 -4.14 6.19
N HIS A 68 6.12 -3.80 5.71
CA HIS A 68 5.75 -2.40 5.49
C HIS A 68 5.77 -1.60 6.80
N ARG A 69 5.28 -2.17 7.91
CA ARG A 69 5.33 -1.54 9.23
C ARG A 69 6.76 -1.23 9.66
N ALA A 70 7.70 -2.14 9.41
CA ALA A 70 9.10 -1.93 9.75
C ALA A 70 9.73 -0.79 8.94
N VAL A 71 9.39 -0.67 7.65
CA VAL A 71 9.80 0.49 6.84
C VAL A 71 9.19 1.78 7.36
N TYR A 72 7.91 1.80 7.73
CA TYR A 72 7.28 2.98 8.34
C TYR A 72 7.95 3.39 9.65
N GLN A 73 8.32 2.42 10.49
CA GLN A 73 9.01 2.69 11.75
C GLN A 73 10.38 3.29 11.48
N ARG A 74 11.11 2.74 10.51
CA ARG A 74 12.40 3.28 10.08
C ARG A 74 12.30 4.71 9.56
N MET A 75 11.26 5.04 8.80
CA MET A 75 11.01 6.43 8.39
C MET A 75 10.86 7.37 9.58
N ILE A 76 10.22 6.92 10.66
CA ILE A 76 10.05 7.72 11.88
C ILE A 76 11.37 7.85 12.64
N ASP A 77 12.12 6.75 12.77
CA ASP A 77 13.38 6.70 13.51
C ASP A 77 14.49 7.52 12.83
N GLU A 78 14.49 7.55 11.49
CA GLU A 78 15.44 8.31 10.66
C GLU A 78 14.92 9.71 10.26
N ASP A 79 13.76 10.13 10.79
CA ASP A 79 13.08 11.39 10.48
C ASP A 79 12.91 11.66 8.97
N LEU A 80 12.57 10.61 8.20
CA LEU A 80 12.32 10.72 6.77
C LEU A 80 10.95 11.38 6.53
N PRO A 81 10.88 12.53 5.81
CA PRO A 81 9.61 13.20 5.55
C PRO A 81 8.70 12.40 4.62
N PHE A 82 9.30 11.73 3.64
CA PHE A 82 8.63 10.87 2.67
C PHE A 82 9.52 9.67 2.34
N ALA A 83 8.87 8.58 1.93
CA ALA A 83 9.56 7.48 1.28
C ALA A 83 8.72 6.92 0.12
N LEU A 84 9.41 6.51 -0.94
CA LEU A 84 8.85 5.59 -1.93
C LEU A 84 9.07 4.16 -1.43
N ILE A 85 7.99 3.38 -1.38
CA ILE A 85 8.04 1.96 -1.09
C ILE A 85 7.67 1.19 -2.35
N LEU A 86 8.54 0.27 -2.74
CA LEU A 86 8.37 -0.65 -3.86
C LEU A 86 8.44 -2.10 -3.35
N GLU A 87 7.72 -3.01 -4.01
CA GLU A 87 7.97 -4.45 -3.93
C GLU A 87 8.91 -4.87 -5.08
N ASP A 88 9.59 -6.01 -4.94
CA ASP A 88 10.63 -6.48 -5.87
C ASP A 88 10.12 -7.04 -7.21
N ASP A 89 8.80 -7.12 -7.41
CA ASP A 89 8.17 -7.37 -8.71
C ASP A 89 7.68 -6.09 -9.40
N ALA A 90 8.00 -4.90 -8.88
CA ALA A 90 7.63 -3.65 -9.52
C ALA A 90 8.32 -3.43 -10.87
N ARG A 91 7.55 -2.96 -11.85
CA ARG A 91 8.03 -2.40 -13.11
C ARG A 91 7.77 -0.90 -13.17
N ILE A 92 8.85 -0.14 -13.13
CA ILE A 92 8.90 1.30 -12.98
C ILE A 92 8.99 1.97 -14.35
N ASP A 93 8.17 2.99 -14.54
CA ASP A 93 8.20 3.88 -15.69
C ASP A 93 9.24 5.01 -15.49
N SER A 94 9.86 5.46 -16.59
CA SER A 94 10.89 6.52 -16.56
C SER A 94 10.38 7.87 -16.04
N ARG A 95 9.05 8.06 -15.95
CA ARG A 95 8.41 9.24 -15.34
C ARG A 95 8.57 9.31 -13.82
N LEU A 96 9.03 8.24 -13.14
CA LEU A 96 9.06 8.15 -11.68
C LEU A 96 9.77 9.34 -11.02
N GLU A 97 10.99 9.67 -11.44
CA GLU A 97 11.78 10.74 -10.82
C GLU A 97 11.03 12.09 -10.81
N LYS A 98 10.41 12.44 -11.95
CA LYS A 98 9.60 13.66 -12.06
C LYS A 98 8.45 13.64 -11.04
N VAL A 99 7.79 12.51 -10.87
CA VAL A 99 6.64 12.37 -9.94
C VAL A 99 7.10 12.52 -8.49
N LEU A 100 8.19 11.85 -8.11
CA LEU A 100 8.75 11.94 -6.75
C LEU A 100 9.12 13.39 -6.40
N ASN A 101 9.79 14.08 -7.33
CA ASN A 101 10.16 15.48 -7.15
C ASN A 101 8.94 16.38 -6.96
N GLN A 102 7.85 16.15 -7.70
CA GLN A 102 6.63 16.95 -7.53
C GLN A 102 5.91 16.68 -6.21
N ILE A 103 5.95 15.45 -5.70
CA ILE A 103 5.42 15.16 -4.36
C ILE A 103 6.25 15.90 -3.30
N GLU A 104 7.57 15.72 -3.32
CA GLU A 104 8.49 16.29 -2.31
C GLU A 104 8.45 17.83 -2.27
N LEU A 105 8.26 18.50 -3.42
CA LEU A 105 8.23 19.97 -3.50
C LEU A 105 6.87 20.62 -3.21
N ASN A 106 5.75 19.90 -3.32
CA ASN A 106 4.41 20.50 -3.32
C ASN A 106 3.50 19.95 -2.21
N THR A 107 4.02 19.17 -1.26
CA THR A 107 3.21 18.50 -0.25
C THR A 107 3.91 18.50 1.10
N GLU A 108 3.13 18.60 2.18
CA GLU A 108 3.65 18.58 3.54
C GLU A 108 3.78 17.13 4.03
N SER A 109 4.91 16.82 4.68
CA SER A 109 5.18 15.48 5.23
C SER A 109 4.41 15.18 6.52
N THR A 110 3.90 16.21 7.19
CA THR A 110 3.08 16.09 8.40
C THR A 110 1.64 15.66 8.10
N ASP A 111 1.16 15.90 6.88
CA ASP A 111 -0.14 15.43 6.43
C ASP A 111 -0.16 13.90 6.30
N GLU A 112 -1.31 13.26 6.44
CA GLU A 112 -1.46 11.82 6.25
C GLU A 112 -1.64 11.41 4.78
N ASN A 113 -0.73 11.86 3.90
CA ASN A 113 -0.79 11.63 2.46
C ASN A 113 -0.18 10.29 2.02
N ILE A 114 -0.87 9.58 1.13
CA ILE A 114 -0.38 8.42 0.38
C ILE A 114 -0.65 8.64 -1.12
N TYR A 115 0.37 8.44 -1.94
CA TYR A 115 0.29 8.53 -3.40
C TYR A 115 0.55 7.16 -4.01
N LEU A 116 -0.52 6.47 -4.42
CA LEU A 116 -0.43 5.20 -5.15
C LEU A 116 0.10 5.46 -6.56
N LEU A 117 1.14 4.72 -6.93
CA LEU A 117 1.76 4.76 -8.25
C LEU A 117 1.35 3.57 -9.12
N THR A 118 0.64 2.62 -8.52
CA THR A 118 -0.02 1.47 -9.15
C THR A 118 -1.44 1.80 -9.63
N PRO A 119 -2.02 0.98 -10.54
CA PRO A 119 -3.42 1.10 -10.93
C PRO A 119 -4.38 1.04 -9.72
N PRO A 120 -5.28 2.03 -9.51
CA PRO A 120 -6.41 1.85 -8.60
C PRO A 120 -7.48 0.96 -9.26
N GLU A 121 -8.45 0.42 -8.51
CA GLU A 121 -9.66 -0.12 -9.16
C GLU A 121 -10.62 0.99 -9.58
N SER A 122 -10.72 2.07 -8.79
CA SER A 122 -11.55 3.22 -9.13
C SER A 122 -11.15 4.50 -8.39
N TYR A 123 -11.44 5.64 -9.02
CA TYR A 123 -11.09 6.98 -8.53
C TYR A 123 -12.20 7.99 -8.82
N TYR A 124 -12.13 9.18 -8.24
CA TYR A 124 -13.10 10.25 -8.50
C TYR A 124 -12.54 11.25 -9.52
N LYS A 125 -13.06 11.23 -10.75
CA LYS A 125 -12.55 12.06 -11.87
C LYS A 125 -12.64 13.57 -11.59
N ASN A 126 -13.62 13.99 -10.80
CA ASN A 126 -13.83 15.39 -10.41
C ASN A 126 -13.07 15.80 -9.14
N LYS A 127 -12.26 14.91 -8.53
CA LYS A 127 -11.39 15.20 -7.37
C LYS A 127 -9.92 15.08 -7.78
N LYS A 128 -9.54 15.94 -8.73
CA LYS A 128 -8.18 16.03 -9.27
C LYS A 128 -7.34 17.01 -8.44
N THR A 129 -6.08 16.66 -8.22
CA THR A 129 -5.03 17.51 -7.67
C THR A 129 -3.87 17.52 -8.67
N VAL A 130 -3.26 18.68 -8.93
CA VAL A 130 -2.13 18.80 -9.85
C VAL A 130 -0.94 19.35 -9.08
N LEU A 131 0.12 18.56 -8.95
CA LEU A 131 1.36 18.95 -8.27
C LEU A 131 2.33 19.59 -9.27
N GLY A 132 2.87 20.76 -8.90
CA GLY A 132 3.74 21.60 -9.74
C GLY A 132 3.24 21.83 -11.16
N GLY A 133 1.91 21.87 -11.34
CA GLY A 133 1.26 22.10 -12.63
C GLY A 133 1.46 20.99 -13.69
N THR A 134 2.12 19.87 -13.36
CA THR A 134 2.50 18.87 -14.38
C THR A 134 2.20 17.42 -14.01
N VAL A 135 1.98 17.10 -12.74
CA VAL A 135 1.71 15.73 -12.29
C VAL A 135 0.31 15.66 -11.71
N GLU A 136 -0.55 14.86 -12.34
CA GLU A 136 -1.95 14.73 -11.94
C GLU A 136 -2.16 13.54 -10.99
N PHE A 137 -2.88 13.81 -9.90
CA PHE A 137 -3.35 12.84 -8.94
C PHE A 137 -4.86 12.96 -8.76
N TYR A 138 -5.50 11.84 -8.42
CA TYR A 138 -6.93 11.79 -8.15
C TYR A 138 -7.19 11.17 -6.80
N GLN A 139 -8.24 11.60 -6.11
CA GLN A 139 -8.68 10.88 -4.90
C GLN A 139 -9.18 9.48 -5.27
N VAL A 140 -8.65 8.48 -4.56
CA VAL A 140 -9.02 7.08 -4.74
C VAL A 140 -10.43 6.80 -4.21
N SER A 141 -11.22 6.01 -4.93
CA SER A 141 -12.48 5.46 -4.42
C SER A 141 -12.27 4.05 -3.86
N GLU A 142 -11.63 3.19 -4.64
CA GLU A 142 -11.19 1.84 -4.26
C GLU A 142 -9.79 1.59 -4.86
N ALA A 143 -8.88 1.09 -4.02
CA ALA A 143 -7.58 0.57 -4.44
C ALA A 143 -7.16 -0.58 -3.52
N SER A 144 -6.43 -1.53 -4.08
CA SER A 144 -5.59 -2.53 -3.41
C SER A 144 -4.17 -2.45 -3.97
N CYS A 145 -3.30 -3.40 -3.63
CA CYS A 145 -1.88 -3.49 -4.02
C CYS A 145 -0.97 -2.47 -3.33
N ALA A 146 0.11 -2.97 -2.71
CA ALA A 146 1.15 -2.19 -2.03
C ALA A 146 2.51 -2.18 -2.78
N MET A 147 2.53 -2.64 -4.03
CA MET A 147 3.75 -2.77 -4.85
C MET A 147 4.47 -1.46 -5.15
N GLY A 148 3.78 -0.32 -5.13
CA GLY A 148 4.41 0.97 -5.43
C GLY A 148 3.60 2.18 -4.99
N TYR A 149 4.07 2.85 -3.95
CA TYR A 149 3.44 4.07 -3.44
C TYR A 149 4.43 4.95 -2.68
N VAL A 150 4.15 6.25 -2.66
CA VAL A 150 4.83 7.20 -1.77
C VAL A 150 3.98 7.39 -0.52
N VAL A 151 4.63 7.38 0.64
CA VAL A 151 4.03 7.60 1.95
C VAL A 151 4.73 8.75 2.66
N SER A 152 3.93 9.64 3.24
CA SER A 152 4.39 10.71 4.14
C SER A 152 4.67 10.17 5.54
N GLN A 153 5.50 10.88 6.32
CA GLN A 153 5.76 10.51 7.70
C GLN A 153 4.47 10.53 8.56
N GLY A 154 3.57 11.49 8.33
CA GLY A 154 2.25 11.55 8.98
C GLY A 154 1.39 10.31 8.70
N ALA A 155 1.33 9.87 7.44
CA ALA A 155 0.64 8.65 7.07
C ALA A 155 1.30 7.40 7.67
N ALA A 156 2.64 7.33 7.68
CA ALA A 156 3.39 6.22 8.27
C ALA A 156 3.04 6.02 9.75
N ARG A 157 3.01 7.10 10.56
CA ARG A 157 2.57 7.07 11.96
C ARG A 157 1.14 6.55 12.11
N THR A 158 0.24 7.03 11.26
CA THR A 158 -1.16 6.60 11.26
C THR A 158 -1.32 5.13 10.90
N LEU A 159 -0.60 4.62 9.90
CA LEU A 159 -0.65 3.21 9.49
C LEU A 159 -0.10 2.28 10.58
N ILE A 160 0.99 2.66 11.26
CA ILE A 160 1.52 1.90 12.41
C ILE A 160 0.46 1.81 13.51
N SER A 161 -0.13 2.95 13.90
CA SER A 161 -1.16 2.98 14.94
C SER A 161 -2.43 2.22 14.54
N ALA A 162 -2.79 2.24 13.26
CA ALA A 162 -4.00 1.60 12.74
C ALA A 162 -3.90 0.07 12.65
N ASN A 163 -2.68 -0.46 12.48
CA ASN A 163 -2.43 -1.87 12.15
C ASN A 163 -1.36 -2.54 13.04
N THR A 164 -1.25 -2.10 14.30
CA THR A 164 -0.43 -2.75 15.33
C THR A 164 -1.25 -3.14 16.56
N PRO A 165 -1.36 -4.44 16.91
CA PRO A 165 -0.95 -5.60 16.11
C PRO A 165 -1.68 -5.67 14.75
N VAL A 166 -1.17 -6.48 13.82
CA VAL A 166 -1.72 -6.64 12.47
C VAL A 166 -3.17 -7.10 12.54
N ARG A 167 -4.06 -6.34 11.90
CA ARG A 167 -5.51 -6.64 11.79
C ARG A 167 -5.97 -6.73 10.34
N TRP A 168 -5.27 -6.03 9.46
CA TRP A 168 -5.59 -5.90 8.04
C TRP A 168 -4.33 -6.11 7.22
N GLU A 169 -4.51 -6.40 5.94
CA GLU A 169 -3.40 -6.39 4.99
C GLU A 169 -2.78 -5.00 4.87
N SER A 170 -1.52 -4.96 4.44
CA SER A 170 -0.79 -3.70 4.18
C SER A 170 -1.52 -2.78 3.20
N ASP A 171 -2.26 -3.35 2.26
CA ASP A 171 -2.92 -2.67 1.15
C ASP A 171 -4.43 -2.47 1.34
N HIS A 172 -4.93 -2.53 2.58
CA HIS A 172 -6.35 -2.27 2.88
C HIS A 172 -6.70 -0.77 2.80
N TRP A 173 -6.27 -0.10 1.72
CA TRP A 173 -6.23 1.35 1.53
C TRP A 173 -7.57 2.03 1.73
N THR A 174 -8.63 1.43 1.19
CA THR A 174 -10.00 1.92 1.36
C THR A 174 -10.39 2.03 2.83
N LEU A 175 -10.01 1.05 3.66
CA LEU A 175 -10.30 1.08 5.10
C LEU A 175 -9.43 2.12 5.78
N PHE A 176 -8.13 2.18 5.47
CA PHE A 176 -7.23 3.17 6.05
C PHE A 176 -7.70 4.60 5.78
N LYS A 177 -8.08 4.90 4.53
CA LYS A 177 -8.74 6.15 4.15
C LYS A 177 -10.03 6.39 4.95
N MET A 178 -10.96 5.45 4.89
CA MET A 178 -12.31 5.64 5.44
C MET A 178 -12.31 5.78 6.96
N ILE A 179 -11.48 5.00 7.66
CA ILE A 179 -11.48 4.88 9.11
C ILE A 179 -10.46 5.79 9.76
N TYR A 180 -9.25 5.87 9.22
CA TYR A 180 -8.13 6.56 9.87
C TYR A 180 -7.82 7.91 9.23
N GLY A 181 -8.56 8.30 8.17
CA GLY A 181 -8.47 9.64 7.60
C GLY A 181 -7.29 9.85 6.66
N ILE A 182 -6.60 8.78 6.23
CA ILE A 182 -5.53 8.86 5.24
C ILE A 182 -6.02 9.57 3.97
N ASN A 183 -5.27 10.56 3.52
CA ASN A 183 -5.45 11.23 2.25
C ASN A 183 -4.86 10.36 1.13
N LEU A 184 -5.71 9.57 0.50
CA LEU A 184 -5.30 8.57 -0.49
C LEU A 184 -5.51 9.08 -1.92
N PHE A 185 -4.41 9.20 -2.65
CA PHE A 185 -4.34 9.64 -4.03
C PHE A 185 -3.80 8.53 -4.94
N CYS A 186 -4.17 8.55 -6.22
CA CYS A 186 -3.61 7.68 -7.25
C CYS A 186 -3.16 8.51 -8.46
N GLN A 187 -2.04 8.12 -9.06
CA GLN A 187 -1.58 8.70 -10.30
C GLN A 187 -2.28 8.07 -11.51
N ILE A 188 -2.83 8.89 -12.38
CA ILE A 188 -3.44 8.45 -13.65
C ILE A 188 -2.80 9.22 -14.82
N PRO A 189 -2.22 8.55 -15.83
CA PRO A 189 -1.94 7.11 -15.87
C PRO A 189 -0.90 6.70 -14.82
N HIS A 190 -1.04 5.48 -14.30
CA HIS A 190 -0.12 4.89 -13.34
C HIS A 190 1.30 4.73 -13.92
N ILE A 191 2.29 4.59 -13.03
CA ILE A 191 3.73 4.57 -13.40
C ILE A 191 4.49 3.39 -12.80
N VAL A 192 3.85 2.60 -11.93
CA VAL A 192 4.36 1.33 -11.43
C VAL A 192 3.40 0.22 -11.87
N ASN A 193 3.93 -0.74 -12.62
CA ASN A 193 3.23 -1.88 -13.19
C ASN A 193 3.69 -3.17 -12.51
N ASN A 194 2.92 -4.24 -12.67
CA ASN A 194 3.38 -5.56 -12.27
C ASN A 194 4.41 -6.06 -13.31
N GLY A 195 5.64 -6.30 -12.85
CA GLY A 195 6.74 -6.86 -13.63
C GLY A 195 6.74 -8.39 -13.67
N ASP A 196 6.03 -9.05 -12.76
CA ASP A 196 5.92 -10.50 -12.70
C ASP A 196 4.90 -11.01 -13.73
N LYS A 197 5.41 -11.70 -14.77
CA LYS A 197 4.59 -12.33 -15.80
C LYS A 197 3.83 -13.57 -15.30
N ASN A 198 4.18 -14.08 -14.12
CA ASN A 198 3.60 -15.28 -13.49
C ASN A 198 2.71 -14.94 -12.29
N SER A 199 2.34 -13.67 -12.11
CA SER A 199 1.64 -13.14 -10.92
C SER A 199 0.36 -13.89 -10.55
N VAL A 200 -0.28 -14.57 -11.52
CA VAL A 200 -1.47 -15.42 -11.37
C VAL A 200 -1.23 -16.62 -10.40
N THR A 201 0.01 -16.82 -9.95
CA THR A 201 0.41 -17.92 -9.06
C THR A 201 1.22 -17.48 -7.85
N SER A 202 1.05 -16.25 -7.36
CA SER A 202 1.70 -15.89 -6.08
C SER A 202 1.19 -16.82 -4.97
N THR A 203 2.10 -17.26 -4.09
CA THR A 203 1.78 -18.19 -3.00
C THR A 203 0.64 -17.65 -2.11
N ILE A 204 0.60 -16.33 -1.94
CA ILE A 204 -0.44 -15.64 -1.17
C ILE A 204 -1.81 -15.71 -1.88
N GLU A 205 -1.88 -15.60 -3.21
CA GLU A 205 -3.15 -15.71 -3.94
C GLU A 205 -3.74 -17.12 -3.88
N GLN A 206 -2.91 -18.16 -3.96
CA GLN A 206 -3.37 -19.55 -3.85
C GLN A 206 -4.01 -19.83 -2.48
N ASP A 207 -3.43 -19.31 -1.40
CA ASP A 207 -3.96 -19.44 -0.04
C ASP A 207 -5.31 -18.69 0.16
N ARG A 208 -5.57 -17.64 -0.63
CA ARG A 208 -6.79 -16.80 -0.52
C ARG A 208 -8.04 -17.44 -1.11
N ASP A 209 -7.90 -18.17 -2.23
CA ASP A 209 -9.04 -18.56 -3.07
C ASP A 209 -10.02 -19.51 -2.36
N GLY A 210 -9.52 -20.42 -1.52
CA GLY A 210 -10.37 -21.35 -0.75
C GLY A 210 -11.25 -20.67 0.32
N ASN A 211 -10.94 -19.43 0.73
CA ASN A 211 -11.55 -18.78 1.90
C ASN A 211 -12.15 -17.39 1.63
N ARG A 212 -12.23 -16.94 0.36
CA ARG A 212 -12.62 -15.58 -0.02
C ARG A 212 -13.92 -15.09 0.64
N SER A 213 -14.97 -15.92 0.66
CA SER A 213 -16.27 -15.57 1.27
C SER A 213 -16.17 -15.43 2.80
N LYS A 214 -15.53 -16.40 3.47
CA LYS A 214 -15.32 -16.37 4.93
C LYS A 214 -14.49 -15.16 5.35
N ARG A 215 -13.46 -14.83 4.57
CA ARG A 215 -12.60 -13.67 4.76
C ARG A 215 -13.37 -12.35 4.64
N GLY A 216 -14.23 -12.22 3.62
CA GLY A 216 -15.12 -11.07 3.49
C GLY A 216 -16.05 -10.91 4.69
N ALA A 217 -16.67 -12.00 5.14
CA ALA A 217 -17.54 -12.02 6.31
C ALA A 217 -16.80 -11.62 7.61
N TYR A 218 -15.60 -12.16 7.83
CA TYR A 218 -14.75 -11.83 8.97
C TYR A 218 -14.41 -10.34 8.99
N ARG A 219 -13.92 -9.78 7.87
CA ARG A 219 -13.63 -8.34 7.74
C ARG A 219 -14.86 -7.49 8.07
N HIS A 220 -16.01 -7.83 7.51
CA HIS A 220 -17.24 -7.09 7.78
C HIS A 220 -17.65 -7.18 9.26
N ALA A 221 -17.41 -8.30 9.94
CA ALA A 221 -17.64 -8.43 11.38
C ALA A 221 -16.70 -7.54 12.18
N GLU A 222 -15.39 -7.60 11.92
CA GLU A 222 -14.39 -6.79 12.64
C GLU A 222 -14.55 -5.30 12.39
N GLN A 223 -14.79 -4.90 11.13
CA GLN A 223 -15.00 -3.49 10.78
C GLN A 223 -16.20 -2.87 11.53
N ARG A 224 -17.27 -3.64 11.77
CA ARG A 224 -18.45 -3.16 12.53
C ARG A 224 -18.15 -2.88 14.00
N LYS A 225 -17.08 -3.45 14.56
CA LYS A 225 -16.61 -3.18 15.93
C LYS A 225 -15.88 -1.84 16.03
N ILE A 226 -15.44 -1.27 14.90
CA ILE A 226 -14.74 0.02 14.89
C ILE A 226 -15.71 1.15 15.26
N ARG A 227 -15.29 2.01 16.18
CA ARG A 227 -16.07 3.17 16.63
C ARG A 227 -16.46 4.05 15.44
N PHE A 228 -17.75 4.39 15.36
CA PHE A 228 -18.34 5.19 14.28
C PHE A 228 -18.26 4.58 12.87
N TYR A 229 -17.99 3.27 12.73
CA TYR A 229 -17.89 2.61 11.42
C TYR A 229 -19.10 2.87 10.52
N GLN A 230 -20.33 2.71 11.03
CA GLN A 230 -21.55 2.89 10.23
C GLN A 230 -21.67 4.31 9.67
N PHE A 231 -21.35 5.32 10.49
CA PHE A 231 -21.34 6.72 10.07
C PHE A 231 -20.29 6.98 8.99
N LYS A 232 -19.05 6.49 9.18
CA LYS A 232 -17.97 6.64 8.19
C LYS A 232 -18.29 5.92 6.87
N ARG A 233 -18.92 4.74 6.94
CA ARG A 233 -19.40 4.01 5.77
C ARG A 233 -20.49 4.78 5.02
N LEU A 234 -21.47 5.36 5.72
CA LEU A 234 -22.50 6.20 5.11
C LEU A 234 -21.91 7.45 4.44
N LYS A 235 -20.93 8.10 5.08
CA LYS A 235 -20.17 9.21 4.48
C LYS A 235 -19.49 8.79 3.17
N LYS A 236 -18.85 7.61 3.14
CA LYS A 236 -18.26 7.05 1.90
C LYS A 236 -19.31 6.81 0.82
N VAL A 237 -20.47 6.25 1.15
CA VAL A 237 -21.57 6.03 0.19
C VAL A 237 -22.08 7.35 -0.39
N LEU A 238 -22.25 8.38 0.44
CA LEU A 238 -22.63 9.72 -0.02
C LEU A 238 -21.55 10.32 -0.94
N MET A 239 -20.28 10.18 -0.57
CA MET A 239 -19.15 10.61 -1.39
C MET A 239 -19.14 9.93 -2.77
N ASN A 240 -19.50 8.64 -2.85
CA ASN A 240 -19.65 7.90 -4.11
C ASN A 240 -20.80 8.42 -4.99
N LYS A 241 -21.87 8.95 -4.39
CA LYS A 241 -23.02 9.50 -5.12
C LYS A 241 -22.77 10.90 -5.65
N VAL A 242 -22.02 11.72 -4.91
CA VAL A 242 -21.78 13.13 -5.25
C VAL A 242 -20.60 13.30 -6.21
N ASN A 243 -19.64 12.38 -6.21
CA ASN A 243 -18.47 12.46 -7.07
C ASN A 243 -18.59 11.54 -8.29
N THR A 244 -17.95 11.93 -9.38
CA THR A 244 -17.88 11.15 -10.61
C THR A 244 -16.90 9.99 -10.40
N LYS A 245 -17.38 8.89 -9.80
CA LYS A 245 -16.62 7.65 -9.66
C LYS A 245 -16.37 7.04 -11.05
N THR A 246 -15.12 6.73 -11.33
CA THR A 246 -14.66 6.11 -12.58
C THR A 246 -13.89 4.86 -12.24
N ASN A 247 -14.27 3.73 -12.84
CA ASN A 247 -13.49 2.50 -12.77
C ASN A 247 -12.26 2.66 -13.67
N TYR A 248 -11.11 2.20 -13.20
CA TYR A 248 -9.88 2.28 -13.97
C TYR A 248 -9.60 0.92 -14.60
N SER A 249 -9.51 0.91 -15.93
CA SER A 249 -8.97 -0.20 -16.71
C SER A 249 -7.54 0.17 -17.08
N PRO A 250 -6.52 -0.60 -16.65
CA PRO A 250 -5.15 -0.37 -17.07
C PRO A 250 -4.89 -0.76 -18.55
N PHE A 251 -5.93 -1.23 -19.24
CA PHE A 251 -5.94 -1.63 -20.66
C PHE A 251 -7.03 -0.89 -21.42
#